data_AF-A0A814B8P3-F1
#
_entry.id   AF-A0A814B8P3-F1
#
_cell.length_a   1.000
_cell.length_b   1.000
_cell.length_c   1.000
_cell.angle_alpha   90.00
_cell.angle_beta   90.00
_cell.angle_gamma   90.00
#
_symmetry.space_group_name_H-M   'P 1'
#
loop_
_entity.id
_entity.type
_entity.pdbx_description
1 polymer ?
#
loop_
_entity_poly.entity_id
_entity_poly.type
_entity_poly.pdbx_seq_one_letter_code
_entity_poly.pdbx_strand_id
1 'polypeptide(L)'
;MFLTSSLRSSITLQILLHVNIIYTIFWQIIEILCFIFKFYNLPYPTNAFGIELSMTFLLVLNDFIRQFFGIKGNLTQRIPLLITFLVFNAFCSLGFVFFLIWQSYVQRVEIILSSLALLIILIETIFSIVTIIRLIIPVKFLTPQQKLDRIREARENFQKNKSE
;
A
#
# COMPACT_ATOMS: atom_id res chain seq x y z
N MET A 1 -22.31 -13.41 -21.98
CA MET A 1 -20.86 -13.19 -21.83
C MET A 1 -20.64 -12.51 -20.48
N PHE A 2 -19.77 -13.08 -19.66
CA PHE A 2 -19.67 -12.91 -18.22
C PHE A 2 -19.18 -11.51 -17.80
N LEU A 3 -20.07 -10.70 -17.21
CA LEU A 3 -19.67 -9.55 -16.39
C LEU A 3 -20.30 -9.68 -15.00
N THR A 4 -20.05 -10.81 -14.35
CA THR A 4 -20.10 -10.91 -12.89
C THR A 4 -18.69 -10.76 -12.35
N SER A 5 -18.02 -9.65 -12.66
CA SER A 5 -16.82 -9.28 -11.93
C SER A 5 -17.28 -8.72 -10.58
N SER A 6 -17.27 -9.57 -9.56
CA SER A 6 -17.26 -9.12 -8.16
C SER A 6 -16.04 -8.20 -8.01
N LEU A 7 -16.26 -6.89 -8.17
CA LEU A 7 -15.23 -5.86 -8.14
C LEU A 7 -14.77 -5.66 -6.70
N ARG A 8 -13.99 -6.62 -6.19
CA ARG A 8 -13.58 -6.70 -4.78
C ARG A 8 -12.13 -6.27 -4.56
N SER A 9 -11.39 -5.94 -5.63
CA SER A 9 -10.07 -5.30 -5.57
C SER A 9 -10.21 -3.79 -5.37
N SER A 10 -9.37 -3.19 -4.54
CA SER A 10 -9.39 -1.75 -4.29
C SER A 10 -8.65 -0.98 -5.39
N ILE A 11 -9.38 -0.16 -6.17
CA ILE A 11 -8.79 0.69 -7.22
C ILE A 11 -7.88 1.75 -6.58
N THR A 12 -8.31 2.36 -5.47
CA THR A 12 -7.53 3.38 -4.76
C THR A 12 -6.19 2.84 -4.31
N LEU A 13 -6.16 1.64 -3.71
CA LEU A 13 -4.92 0.99 -3.30
C LEU A 13 -4.02 0.70 -4.52
N GLN A 14 -4.61 0.28 -5.64
CA GLN A 14 -3.87 -0.01 -6.86
C GLN A 14 -3.16 1.23 -7.41
N ILE A 15 -3.88 2.36 -7.51
CA ILE A 15 -3.31 3.62 -7.99
C ILE A 15 -2.17 4.06 -7.08
N LEU A 16 -2.39 3.99 -5.76
CA LEU A 16 -1.40 4.42 -4.77
C LEU A 16 -0.10 3.62 -4.89
N LEU A 17 -0.19 2.29 -5.01
CA LEU A 17 0.98 1.42 -5.19
C LEU A 17 1.77 1.73 -6.48
N HIS A 18 1.11 2.09 -7.58
CA HIS A 18 1.78 2.44 -8.84
C HIS A 18 2.43 3.82 -8.78
N VAL A 19 1.76 4.80 -8.17
CA VAL A 19 2.35 6.12 -7.90
C VAL A 19 3.56 5.97 -6.98
N ASN A 20 3.49 5.07 -6.00
CA ASN A 20 4.59 4.83 -5.08
C ASN A 20 5.81 4.23 -5.78
N ILE A 21 5.66 3.32 -6.77
CA ILE A 21 6.79 2.84 -7.60
C ILE A 21 7.56 4.02 -8.22
N ILE A 22 6.83 4.97 -8.82
CA ILE A 22 7.44 6.15 -9.44
C ILE A 22 8.13 7.01 -8.39
N TYR A 23 7.47 7.18 -7.24
CA TYR A 23 8.02 7.92 -6.11
C TYR A 23 9.31 7.29 -5.56
N THR A 24 9.36 5.96 -5.41
CA THR A 24 10.55 5.22 -4.97
C THR A 24 11.73 5.43 -5.91
N ILE A 25 11.51 5.40 -7.23
CA ILE A 25 12.55 5.67 -8.23
C ILE A 25 13.05 7.11 -8.11
N PHE A 26 12.14 8.07 -7.98
CA PHE A 26 12.48 9.47 -7.77
C PHE A 26 13.30 9.68 -6.49
N TRP A 27 12.85 9.09 -5.37
CA TRP A 27 13.54 9.10 -4.09
C TRP A 27 14.98 8.55 -4.23
N GLN A 28 15.14 7.40 -4.89
CA GLN A 28 16.44 6.75 -5.10
C GLN A 28 17.42 7.62 -5.90
N ILE A 29 16.93 8.33 -6.92
CA ILE A 29 17.77 9.23 -7.73
C ILE A 29 18.28 10.38 -6.87
N ILE A 30 17.39 11.03 -6.10
CA ILE A 30 17.77 12.14 -5.23
C ILE A 30 18.72 11.67 -4.13
N GLU A 31 18.44 10.52 -3.52
CA GLU A 31 19.29 9.93 -2.48
C GLU A 31 20.71 9.67 -3.02
N ILE A 32 20.86 9.12 -4.23
CA ILE A 32 22.17 8.94 -4.86
C ILE A 32 22.90 10.27 -5.06
N LEU A 33 22.20 11.32 -5.51
CA LEU A 33 22.79 12.66 -5.65
C LEU A 33 23.23 13.23 -4.29
N CYS A 34 22.45 13.00 -3.23
CA CYS A 34 22.83 13.35 -1.86
C CYS A 34 24.07 12.58 -1.41
N PHE A 35 24.18 11.26 -1.68
CA PHE A 35 25.38 10.48 -1.38
C PHE A 35 26.61 10.95 -2.14
N ILE A 36 26.48 11.34 -3.41
CA ILE A 36 27.59 11.94 -4.19
C ILE A 36 28.03 13.25 -3.53
N PHE A 37 27.09 14.13 -3.16
CA PHE A 37 27.41 15.37 -2.46
C PHE A 37 28.13 15.09 -1.13
N LYS A 38 27.62 14.15 -0.34
CA LYS A 38 28.19 13.72 0.95
C LYS A 38 29.61 13.20 0.80
N PHE A 39 29.88 12.41 -0.24
CA PHE A 39 31.20 11.85 -0.52
C PHE A 39 32.28 12.92 -0.70
N TYR A 40 31.96 14.01 -1.40
CA TYR A 40 32.94 15.07 -1.68
C TYR A 40 33.05 16.12 -0.56
N ASN A 41 31.98 16.35 0.21
CA ASN A 41 31.89 17.52 1.09
C ASN A 41 31.89 17.20 2.59
N LEU A 42 31.64 15.95 2.99
CA LEU A 42 31.48 15.60 4.41
C LEU A 42 32.48 14.52 4.85
N PRO A 43 33.10 14.68 6.04
CA PRO A 43 34.03 13.70 6.56
C PRO A 43 33.29 12.47 7.12
N TYR A 44 33.23 11.38 6.35
CA TYR A 44 32.61 10.14 6.83
C TYR A 44 33.55 9.32 7.72
N PRO A 45 33.04 8.75 8.84
CA PRO A 45 33.78 7.76 9.60
C PRO A 45 34.00 6.50 8.75
N THR A 46 35.11 5.79 9.04
CA THR A 46 35.52 4.61 8.28
C THR A 46 34.38 3.58 8.20
N ASN A 47 34.07 3.12 6.98
CA ASN A 47 33.03 2.15 6.63
C ASN A 47 31.57 2.64 6.68
N ALA A 48 31.23 3.72 7.39
CA ALA A 48 29.84 4.16 7.53
C ALA A 48 29.21 4.52 6.18
N PHE A 49 29.95 5.22 5.32
CA PHE A 49 29.46 5.62 3.99
C PHE A 49 29.01 4.42 3.14
N GLY A 50 29.84 3.39 3.07
CA GLY A 50 29.55 2.19 2.28
C GLY A 50 28.36 1.41 2.82
N ILE A 51 28.22 1.34 4.15
CA ILE A 51 27.09 0.68 4.80
C ILE A 51 25.79 1.42 4.50
N GLU A 52 25.76 2.75 4.71
CA GLU A 52 24.56 3.56 4.47
C GLU A 52 24.15 3.54 3.00
N LEU A 53 25.10 3.65 2.08
CA LEU A 53 24.85 3.53 0.64
C LEU A 53 24.27 2.15 0.28
N SER A 54 24.81 1.08 0.87
CA SER A 54 24.30 -0.28 0.66
C SER A 54 22.88 -0.44 1.20
N MET A 55 22.58 0.16 2.37
CA MET A 55 21.24 0.16 2.95
C MET A 55 20.22 0.85 2.04
N THR A 56 20.60 1.88 1.29
CA THR A 56 19.71 2.54 0.33
C THR A 56 19.24 1.56 -0.74
N PHE A 57 20.15 0.80 -1.34
CA PHE A 57 19.81 -0.21 -2.35
C PHE A 57 18.95 -1.34 -1.77
N LEU A 58 19.26 -1.78 -0.54
CA LEU A 58 18.46 -2.78 0.16
C LEU A 58 17.04 -2.28 0.45
N LEU A 59 16.89 -1.01 0.85
CA LEU A 59 15.59 -0.39 1.09
C LEU A 59 14.75 -0.36 -0.19
N VAL A 60 15.32 0.08 -1.32
CA VAL A 60 14.59 0.15 -2.58
C VAL A 60 14.26 -1.24 -3.13
N LEU A 61 15.15 -2.21 -2.98
CA LEU A 61 14.85 -3.61 -3.30
C LEU A 61 13.68 -4.12 -2.46
N ASN A 62 13.71 -3.88 -1.14
CA ASN A 62 12.62 -4.24 -0.23
C ASN A 62 11.30 -3.55 -0.63
N ASP A 63 11.36 -2.29 -1.04
CA ASP A 63 10.19 -1.52 -1.46
C ASP A 63 9.57 -2.02 -2.76
N PHE A 64 10.37 -2.45 -3.73
CA PHE A 64 9.84 -3.10 -4.94
C PHE A 64 9.21 -4.46 -4.63
N ILE A 65 9.85 -5.28 -3.78
CA ILE A 65 9.28 -6.56 -3.35
C ILE A 65 7.93 -6.34 -2.64
N ARG A 66 7.89 -5.35 -1.74
CA ARG A 66 6.69 -4.91 -1.05
C ARG A 66 5.59 -4.55 -2.06
N GLN A 67 5.84 -3.59 -2.95
CA GLN A 67 4.89 -3.10 -3.93
C GLN A 67 4.38 -4.23 -4.85
N PHE A 68 5.26 -5.16 -5.25
CA PHE A 68 4.88 -6.35 -6.01
C PHE A 68 3.84 -7.20 -5.29
N PHE A 69 4.06 -7.50 -4.00
CA PHE A 69 3.09 -8.26 -3.20
C PHE A 69 1.79 -7.49 -2.99
N GLY A 70 1.85 -6.17 -2.80
CA GLY A 70 0.66 -5.31 -2.67
C GLY A 70 -0.21 -5.34 -3.92
N ILE A 71 0.42 -5.13 -5.09
CA ILE A 71 -0.24 -5.12 -6.40
C ILE A 71 -0.85 -6.50 -6.68
N LYS A 72 -0.06 -7.56 -6.55
CA LYS A 72 -0.51 -8.92 -6.82
C LYS A 72 -1.59 -9.36 -5.83
N GLY A 73 -1.44 -9.04 -4.55
CA GLY A 73 -2.40 -9.35 -3.50
C GLY A 73 -3.75 -8.66 -3.70
N ASN A 74 -3.73 -7.39 -4.08
CA ASN A 74 -4.96 -6.61 -4.35
C ASN A 74 -5.69 -7.12 -5.59
N LEU A 75 -4.97 -7.33 -6.71
CA LEU A 75 -5.57 -7.82 -7.96
C LEU A 75 -6.11 -9.24 -7.85
N THR A 76 -5.34 -10.13 -7.20
CA THR A 76 -5.75 -11.54 -7.03
C THR A 76 -6.65 -11.76 -5.82
N GLN A 77 -6.91 -10.71 -5.04
CA GLN A 77 -7.73 -10.75 -3.82
C GLN A 77 -7.26 -11.82 -2.83
N ARG A 78 -5.94 -12.05 -2.77
CA ARG A 78 -5.32 -13.05 -1.91
C ARG A 78 -4.82 -12.41 -0.62
N ILE A 79 -5.53 -12.67 0.48
CA ILE A 79 -5.17 -12.19 1.82
C ILE A 79 -3.71 -12.54 2.20
N PRO A 80 -3.17 -13.75 1.95
CA PRO A 80 -1.79 -14.05 2.30
C PRO A 80 -0.77 -13.11 1.65
N LEU A 81 -0.99 -12.71 0.40
CA LEU A 81 -0.09 -11.77 -0.29
C LEU A 81 -0.22 -10.34 0.27
N LEU A 82 -1.41 -9.92 0.67
CA LEU A 82 -1.61 -8.64 1.35
C LEU A 82 -0.97 -8.63 2.74
N ILE A 83 -0.95 -9.76 3.45
CA ILE A 83 -0.21 -9.89 4.72
C ILE A 83 1.30 -9.82 4.46
N THR A 84 1.82 -10.53 3.45
CA THR A 84 3.23 -10.42 3.05
C THR A 84 3.59 -8.98 2.70
N PHE A 85 2.74 -8.29 1.94
CA PHE A 85 2.89 -6.85 1.68
C PHE A 85 3.04 -6.05 2.98
N LEU A 86 2.17 -6.25 3.98
CA LEU A 86 2.22 -5.54 5.26
C LEU A 86 3.52 -5.81 6.05
N VAL A 87 4.04 -7.05 6.00
CA VAL A 87 5.32 -7.40 6.63
C VAL A 87 6.48 -6.64 6.00
N PHE A 88 6.57 -6.67 4.65
CA PHE A 88 7.57 -5.89 3.93
C PHE A 88 7.39 -4.38 4.11
N ASN A 89 6.16 -3.93 4.34
CA ASN A 89 5.85 -2.54 4.67
C ASN A 89 6.48 -2.10 5.99
N ALA A 90 6.42 -2.93 7.03
CA ALA A 90 7.08 -2.63 8.29
C ALA A 90 8.60 -2.49 8.12
N PHE A 91 9.22 -3.36 7.33
CA PHE A 91 10.65 -3.26 7.01
C PHE A 91 10.98 -1.99 6.21
N CYS A 92 10.16 -1.62 5.22
CA CYS A 92 10.30 -0.35 4.50
C CYS A 92 10.20 0.85 5.45
N SER A 93 9.18 0.88 6.32
CA SER A 93 9.00 1.97 7.28
C SER A 93 10.22 2.10 8.19
N LEU A 94 10.77 1.00 8.69
CA LEU A 94 11.98 1.00 9.51
C LEU A 94 13.18 1.55 8.72
N GLY A 95 13.33 1.17 7.45
CA GLY A 95 14.37 1.71 6.58
C GLY A 95 14.24 3.23 6.37
N PHE A 96 13.06 3.76 6.07
CA PHE A 96 12.87 5.21 5.94
C PHE A 96 13.10 5.95 7.26
N VAL A 97 12.71 5.36 8.41
CA VAL A 97 13.03 5.92 9.73
C VAL A 97 14.54 5.95 9.99
N PHE A 98 15.27 4.92 9.55
CA PHE A 98 16.73 4.91 9.62
C PHE A 98 17.33 6.12 8.88
N PHE A 99 16.91 6.37 7.63
CA PHE A 99 17.36 7.54 6.85
C PHE A 99 16.89 8.90 7.43
N LEU A 100 15.91 8.92 8.32
CA LEU A 100 15.47 10.15 9.00
C LEU A 100 16.29 10.46 10.26
N ILE A 101 16.66 9.45 11.05
CA ILE A 101 17.14 9.64 12.43
C ILE A 101 18.57 9.13 12.61
N TRP A 102 18.91 8.01 11.98
CA TRP A 102 20.14 7.25 12.29
C TRP A 102 21.26 7.39 11.27
N GLN A 103 21.00 8.00 10.11
CA GLN A 103 22.03 8.27 9.12
C GLN A 103 23.07 9.27 9.67
N SER A 104 24.35 9.07 9.31
CA SER A 104 25.47 9.89 9.81
C SER A 104 25.30 11.38 9.50
N TYR A 105 24.82 11.69 8.30
CA TYR A 105 24.54 13.06 7.86
C TYR A 105 23.17 13.10 7.19
N VAL A 106 22.17 13.59 7.90
CA VAL A 106 20.80 13.75 7.36
C VAL A 106 20.67 15.16 6.74
N GLN A 107 20.35 15.22 5.45
CA GLN A 107 20.09 16.48 4.74
C GLN A 107 18.59 16.84 4.77
N ARG A 108 18.27 18.14 4.68
CA ARG A 108 16.88 18.62 4.70
C ARG A 108 15.99 18.01 3.61
N VAL A 109 16.55 17.77 2.43
CA VAL A 109 15.83 17.15 1.30
C VAL A 109 15.45 15.71 1.65
N GLU A 110 16.37 14.94 2.24
CA GLU A 110 16.16 13.56 2.67
C GLU A 110 15.08 13.47 3.77
N ILE A 111 15.04 14.44 4.69
CA ILE A 111 13.97 14.53 5.70
C ILE A 111 12.61 14.65 5.04
N ILE A 112 12.45 15.58 4.10
CA ILE A 112 11.18 15.82 3.42
C ILE A 112 10.75 14.59 2.63
N LEU A 113 11.68 14.01 1.86
CA LEU A 113 11.42 12.85 1.03
C LEU A 113 11.08 11.61 1.87
N SER A 114 11.90 11.24 2.84
CA SER A 114 11.65 10.05 3.68
C SER A 114 10.39 10.20 4.55
N SER A 115 10.06 11.43 4.99
CA SER A 115 8.79 11.68 5.69
C SER A 115 7.58 11.49 4.76
N LEU A 116 7.66 11.96 3.52
CA LEU A 116 6.60 11.77 2.54
C LEU A 116 6.44 10.29 2.15
N ALA A 117 7.56 9.55 2.01
CA ALA A 117 7.55 8.11 1.79
C ALA A 117 6.79 7.37 2.91
N LEU A 118 7.06 7.71 4.17
CA LEU A 118 6.36 7.15 5.33
C LEU A 118 4.87 7.48 5.34
N LEU A 119 4.50 8.70 4.94
CA LEU A 119 3.09 9.09 4.81
C LEU A 119 2.37 8.25 3.75
N ILE A 120 2.98 8.06 2.58
CA ILE A 120 2.41 7.21 1.52
C ILE A 120 2.25 5.77 2.03
N ILE A 121 3.28 5.22 2.68
CA ILE A 121 3.25 3.87 3.28
C ILE A 121 2.13 3.74 4.32
N LEU A 122 1.92 4.75 5.16
CA LEU A 122 0.84 4.76 6.14
C LEU A 122 -0.53 4.71 5.46
N ILE A 123 -0.74 5.51 4.42
CA ILE A 123 -1.99 5.53 3.65
C ILE A 123 -2.22 4.17 2.97
N GLU A 124 -1.19 3.59 2.34
CA GLU A 124 -1.25 2.25 1.73
C GLU A 124 -1.60 1.17 2.75
N THR A 125 -1.04 1.26 3.96
CA THR A 125 -1.34 0.35 5.07
C THR A 125 -2.83 0.39 5.41
N ILE A 126 -3.37 1.59 5.59
CA ILE A 126 -4.79 1.78 5.93
C ILE A 126 -5.67 1.18 4.84
N PHE A 127 -5.41 1.49 3.56
CA PHE A 127 -6.20 0.95 2.46
C PHE A 127 -6.04 -0.57 2.28
N SER A 128 -4.85 -1.11 2.55
CA SER A 128 -4.60 -2.56 2.53
C SER A 128 -5.41 -3.27 3.62
N ILE A 129 -5.42 -2.75 4.85
CA ILE A 129 -6.22 -3.29 5.96
C ILE A 129 -7.71 -3.24 5.62
N VAL A 130 -8.21 -2.11 5.12
CA VAL A 130 -9.61 -1.99 4.67
C VAL A 130 -9.94 -3.02 3.60
N THR A 131 -9.02 -3.27 2.66
CA THR A 131 -9.19 -4.27 1.61
C THR A 131 -9.25 -5.68 2.20
N ILE A 132 -8.35 -6.02 3.13
CA ILE A 132 -8.36 -7.32 3.84
C ILE A 132 -9.70 -7.51 4.59
N ILE A 133 -10.16 -6.50 5.33
CA ILE A 133 -11.44 -6.57 6.06
C ILE A 133 -12.60 -6.84 5.09
N ARG A 134 -12.65 -6.14 3.95
CA ARG A 134 -13.67 -6.36 2.91
C ARG A 134 -13.59 -7.76 2.27
N LEU A 135 -12.40 -8.35 2.20
CA LEU A 135 -12.21 -9.71 1.70
C LEU A 135 -12.68 -10.77 2.69
N ILE A 136 -12.55 -10.50 3.99
CA ILE A 136 -12.95 -11.41 5.07
C ILE A 136 -14.46 -11.35 5.31
N ILE A 137 -15.07 -10.16 5.29
CA ILE A 137 -16.50 -10.00 5.55
C ILE A 137 -17.32 -10.39 4.30
N PRO A 138 -18.09 -11.49 4.33
CA PRO A 138 -18.97 -11.83 3.22
C PRO A 138 -20.15 -10.85 3.18
N VAL A 139 -20.23 -10.04 2.13
CA VAL A 139 -21.46 -9.30 1.83
C VAL A 139 -22.52 -10.33 1.46
N LYS A 140 -23.56 -10.46 2.29
CA LYS A 140 -24.72 -11.31 1.98
C LYS A 140 -25.45 -10.73 0.77
N PHE A 141 -25.15 -11.24 -0.42
CA PHE A 141 -25.97 -10.99 -1.59
C PHE A 141 -27.21 -11.85 -1.49
N LEU A 142 -28.40 -11.23 -1.50
CA LEU A 142 -29.64 -11.99 -1.62
C LEU A 142 -29.61 -12.78 -2.92
N THR A 143 -29.89 -14.08 -2.84
CA THR A 143 -30.05 -14.92 -4.03
C THR A 143 -31.22 -14.38 -4.88
N PRO A 144 -31.24 -14.65 -6.19
CA PRO A 144 -32.35 -14.23 -7.04
C PRO A 144 -33.72 -14.65 -6.50
N GLN A 145 -33.81 -15.84 -5.89
CA GLN A 145 -35.03 -16.29 -5.21
C GLN A 145 -35.34 -15.45 -3.97
N GLN A 146 -34.38 -15.20 -3.07
CA GLN A 146 -34.60 -14.33 -1.90
C GLN A 146 -35.01 -12.90 -2.28
N LYS A 147 -34.50 -12.37 -3.40
CA LYS A 147 -34.95 -11.06 -3.91
C LYS A 147 -36.40 -11.11 -4.38
N LEU A 148 -36.80 -12.17 -5.08
CA LEU A 148 -38.18 -12.37 -5.54
C LEU A 148 -39.15 -12.56 -4.37
N ASP A 149 -38.75 -13.31 -3.35
CA ASP A 149 -39.57 -13.54 -2.16
C ASP A 149 -39.82 -12.23 -1.42
N ARG A 150 -38.78 -11.40 -1.25
CA ARG A 150 -38.94 -10.05 -0.67
C ARG A 150 -39.84 -9.14 -1.50
N ILE A 151 -39.76 -9.21 -2.83
CA ILE A 151 -40.63 -8.42 -3.70
C ILE A 151 -42.08 -8.91 -3.61
N ARG A 152 -42.30 -10.22 -3.51
CA ARG A 152 -43.64 -10.81 -3.38
C ARG A 152 -44.27 -10.44 -2.05
N GLU A 153 -43.53 -10.58 -0.95
CA GLU A 153 -43.97 -10.18 0.39
C GLU A 153 -44.29 -8.68 0.45
N ALA A 154 -43.43 -7.83 -0.13
CA ALA A 154 -43.72 -6.41 -0.24
C ALA A 154 -45.02 -6.14 -1.02
N ARG A 155 -45.24 -6.83 -2.15
CA ARG A 155 -46.44 -6.69 -2.97
C ARG A 155 -47.72 -7.10 -2.23
N GLU A 156 -47.66 -8.19 -1.47
CA GLU A 156 -48.79 -8.68 -0.65
C GLU A 156 -49.14 -7.68 0.45
N ASN A 157 -48.14 -7.14 1.15
CA ASN A 157 -48.34 -6.09 2.16
C ASN A 157 -48.93 -4.81 1.54
N PHE A 158 -48.50 -4.41 0.35
CA PHE A 158 -49.08 -3.27 -0.37
C PHE A 158 -50.54 -3.49 -0.76
N GLN A 159 -50.92 -4.70 -1.16
CA GLN A 159 -52.31 -5.01 -1.50
C GLN A 159 -53.21 -5.00 -0.26
N LYS A 160 -52.72 -5.58 0.85
CA LYS A 160 -53.44 -5.61 2.12
C LYS A 160 -53.74 -4.20 2.65
N ASN A 161 -52.77 -3.29 2.59
CA ASN A 161 -52.93 -1.90 3.01
C ASN A 161 -53.83 -1.05 2.08
N LYS A 162 -54.20 -1.55 0.90
CA LYS A 162 -55.11 -0.86 -0.03
C LYS A 162 -56.57 -1.31 0.13
N SER A 163 -56.78 -2.47 0.75
CA SER A 163 -58.11 -3.02 1.06
C SER A 163 -58.66 -2.60 2.43
N GLU A 164 -57.84 -1.92 3.23
CA GLU A 164 -58.23 -1.20 4.45
C GLU A 164 -58.50 0.27 4.13
#